data_AF-A0A9P3JMW7-F1
#
_entry.id   AF-A0A9P3JMW7-F1
#
_cell.length_a   1.000
_cell.length_b   1.000
_cell.length_c   1.000
_cell.angle_alpha   90.00
_cell.angle_beta   90.00
_cell.angle_gamma   90.00
#
_symmetry.space_group_name_H-M   'P 1'
#
loop_
_entity.id
_entity.type
_entity.pdbx_description
1 polymer ?
#
loop_
_entity_poly.entity_id
_entity_poly.type
_entity_poly.pdbx_seq_one_letter_code
_entity_poly.pdbx_strand_id
1 'polypeptide(L)'
;MDPNRQLRLATVLLFVACVLPTQAIKVTVGGFLPNHLSPWSPLMKFIWAEPPPVFPDFLLIFRWVSPVPHSVYHMESKAKFDKCDFSGAKLLWPNSPVGWLPYVTPKAWENTTQYFSSKIPGNFDCKMGLKTALNVYRWEDAEAVIQARIRDRNQDVQRVLRQLKKELSRRRAKPSPGSST
;
A
#
# COMPACT_ATOMS: atom_id res chain seq x y z
N MET A 1 4.63 -34.02 -21.21
CA MET A 1 4.05 -32.80 -20.62
C MET A 1 2.69 -33.17 -20.05
N ASP A 2 2.41 -32.84 -18.78
CA ASP A 2 1.17 -33.23 -18.11
C ASP A 2 -0.02 -32.36 -18.57
N PRO A 3 -1.04 -32.95 -19.23
CA PRO A 3 -2.20 -32.20 -19.72
C PRO A 3 -3.02 -31.55 -18.60
N ASN A 4 -2.96 -32.07 -17.36
CA ASN A 4 -3.63 -31.45 -16.22
C ASN A 4 -2.94 -30.15 -15.74
N ARG A 5 -1.65 -29.99 -16.02
CA ARG A 5 -0.90 -28.77 -15.68
C ARG A 5 -1.25 -27.61 -16.62
N GLN A 6 -1.41 -27.92 -17.91
CA GLN A 6 -1.86 -26.97 -18.93
C GLN A 6 -3.29 -26.49 -18.67
N LEU A 7 -4.20 -27.40 -18.29
CA LEU A 7 -5.59 -27.05 -18.01
C LEU A 7 -5.72 -26.15 -16.77
N ARG A 8 -4.95 -26.43 -15.70
CA ARG A 8 -4.90 -25.59 -14.49
C ARG A 8 -4.33 -24.20 -14.77
N LEU A 9 -3.28 -24.11 -15.58
CA LEU A 9 -2.71 -22.82 -16.03
C LEU A 9 -3.73 -22.01 -16.83
N ALA A 10 -4.45 -22.64 -17.75
CA ALA A 10 -5.48 -21.98 -18.55
C ALA A 10 -6.67 -21.48 -17.71
N THR A 11 -7.12 -22.27 -16.71
CA THR A 11 -8.21 -21.85 -15.81
C THR A 11 -7.81 -20.70 -14.89
N VAL A 12 -6.57 -20.67 -14.40
CA VAL A 12 -6.04 -19.55 -13.60
C VAL A 12 -5.89 -18.29 -14.46
N LEU A 13 -5.38 -18.42 -15.69
CA LEU A 13 -5.26 -17.30 -16.63
C LEU A 13 -6.62 -16.69 -17.01
N LEU A 14 -7.68 -17.51 -17.20
CA LEU A 14 -9.03 -17.01 -17.47
C LEU A 14 -9.65 -16.30 -16.25
N PHE A 15 -9.42 -16.79 -15.03
CA PHE A 15 -9.93 -16.13 -13.81
C PHE A 15 -9.21 -14.81 -13.52
N VAL A 16 -7.90 -14.75 -13.79
CA VAL A 16 -7.12 -13.50 -13.70
C VAL A 16 -7.58 -12.51 -14.77
N ALA A 17 -7.89 -12.95 -16.00
CA ALA A 17 -8.33 -12.06 -17.08
C ALA A 17 -9.77 -11.53 -16.92
N CYS A 18 -10.70 -12.32 -16.34
CA CYS A 18 -12.10 -11.89 -16.19
C CYS A 18 -12.38 -11.05 -14.94
N VAL A 19 -11.55 -11.11 -13.90
CA VAL A 19 -11.74 -10.31 -12.66
C VAL A 19 -10.96 -8.99 -12.70
N LEU A 20 -10.03 -8.85 -13.65
CA LEU A 20 -9.10 -7.73 -13.69
C LEU A 20 -9.25 -6.97 -15.00
N PRO A 21 -10.12 -5.95 -15.07
CA PRO A 21 -9.98 -4.96 -16.13
C PRO A 21 -8.55 -4.43 -16.04
N THR A 22 -7.78 -4.59 -17.13
CA THR A 22 -6.48 -3.94 -17.40
C THR A 22 -5.86 -3.29 -16.15
N GLN A 23 -5.13 -4.09 -15.37
CA GLN A 23 -4.68 -3.71 -14.02
C GLN A 23 -3.68 -2.54 -14.04
N ALA A 24 -4.18 -1.32 -14.17
CA ALA A 24 -3.57 -0.17 -13.55
C ALA A 24 -3.71 -0.35 -12.03
N ILE A 25 -2.74 -1.02 -11.39
CA ILE A 25 -2.69 -1.07 -9.94
C ILE A 25 -2.32 0.33 -9.46
N LYS A 26 -3.34 1.03 -8.99
CA LYS A 26 -3.23 2.40 -8.50
C LYS A 26 -2.56 2.40 -7.12
N VAL A 27 -1.24 2.41 -7.09
CA VAL A 27 -0.48 2.70 -5.85
C VAL A 27 -0.55 4.20 -5.59
N THR A 28 -1.66 4.66 -4.99
CA THR A 28 -1.79 6.08 -4.63
C THR A 28 -0.84 6.39 -3.47
N VAL A 29 0.31 6.98 -3.78
CA VAL A 29 1.18 7.60 -2.78
C VAL A 29 0.79 9.08 -2.68
N GLY A 30 -0.15 9.38 -1.78
CA GLY A 30 -0.43 10.75 -1.31
C GLY A 30 -1.61 11.49 -1.97
N GLY A 31 -2.65 11.76 -1.18
CA GLY A 31 -3.49 12.96 -1.38
C GLY A 31 -4.92 12.74 -1.87
N PHE A 32 -5.81 12.32 -0.96
CA PHE A 32 -7.16 12.86 -0.91
C PHE A 32 -7.51 13.14 0.56
N LEU A 33 -7.31 14.38 0.99
CA LEU A 33 -8.01 14.92 2.15
C LEU A 33 -8.67 16.22 1.69
N PRO A 34 -10.01 16.27 1.58
CA PRO A 34 -10.70 17.54 1.66
C PRO A 34 -10.60 18.01 3.12
N ASN A 35 -9.94 19.15 3.30
CA ASN A 35 -10.10 20.10 4.41
C ASN A 35 -9.71 19.64 5.84
N HIS A 36 -8.64 20.26 6.35
CA HIS A 36 -8.46 20.70 7.75
C HIS A 36 -8.41 19.68 8.90
N LEU A 37 -8.23 18.38 8.67
CA LEU A 37 -7.88 17.46 9.75
C LEU A 37 -6.42 17.05 9.68
N SER A 38 -5.64 17.74 10.50
CA SER A 38 -4.34 17.34 11.05
C SER A 38 -4.24 15.80 11.22
N PRO A 39 -3.18 15.15 10.70
CA PRO A 39 -2.96 13.70 10.84
C PRO A 39 -2.62 13.26 12.28
N TRP A 40 -2.81 14.12 13.29
CA TRP A 40 -2.39 13.91 14.67
C TRP A 40 -3.50 13.41 15.61
N SER A 41 -4.54 12.76 15.10
CA SER A 41 -5.48 12.04 15.97
C SER A 41 -5.03 10.59 16.17
N PRO A 42 -4.74 10.14 17.41
CA PRO A 42 -4.49 8.72 17.70
C PRO A 42 -5.70 7.81 17.43
N LEU A 43 -6.86 8.40 17.12
CA LEU A 43 -8.10 7.71 16.76
C LEU A 43 -8.32 7.55 15.25
N MET A 44 -7.44 8.10 14.40
CA MET A 44 -7.53 7.95 12.94
C MET A 44 -6.28 7.26 12.38
N LYS A 45 -6.11 5.98 12.73
CA LYS A 45 -5.45 5.02 11.85
C LYS A 45 -6.32 4.86 10.60
N PHE A 46 -6.26 5.81 9.66
CA PHE A 46 -6.83 5.57 8.35
C PHE A 46 -6.13 4.35 7.75
N ILE A 47 -6.96 3.37 7.41
CA ILE A 47 -6.60 2.09 6.83
C ILE A 47 -5.94 2.38 5.49
N TRP A 48 -4.63 2.56 5.48
CA TRP A 48 -3.85 2.19 4.31
C TRP A 48 -4.02 0.69 4.22
N ALA A 49 -4.85 0.22 3.28
CA ALA A 49 -4.73 -1.16 2.85
C ALA A 49 -3.25 -1.36 2.49
N GLU A 50 -2.60 -2.34 3.09
CA GLU A 50 -1.22 -2.68 2.73
C GLU A 50 -1.10 -2.66 1.20
N PRO A 51 -0.06 -2.00 0.65
CA PRO A 51 0.05 -1.87 -0.80
C PRO A 51 -0.06 -3.27 -1.41
N PRO A 52 -0.87 -3.47 -2.46
CA PRO A 52 -1.08 -4.79 -3.04
C PRO A 52 0.27 -5.44 -3.41
N PRO A 53 0.33 -6.78 -3.54
CA PRO A 53 1.50 -7.42 -4.10
C PRO A 53 1.89 -6.73 -5.41
N VAL A 54 3.15 -6.32 -5.51
CA VAL A 54 3.72 -5.75 -6.73
C VAL A 54 4.53 -6.84 -7.40
N PHE A 55 4.37 -6.99 -8.70
CA PHE A 55 5.15 -7.91 -9.53
C PHE A 55 5.80 -7.10 -10.65
N PRO A 56 6.84 -7.62 -11.32
CA PRO A 56 7.39 -7.01 -12.52
C PRO A 56 6.34 -6.72 -13.58
N ASP A 57 6.64 -5.73 -14.41
CA ASP A 57 5.80 -5.22 -15.49
C ASP A 57 4.49 -4.57 -15.01
N PHE A 58 4.28 -4.47 -13.69
CA PHE A 58 3.20 -3.68 -13.12
C PHE A 58 3.43 -2.19 -13.31
N LEU A 59 2.33 -1.49 -13.54
CA LEU A 59 2.27 -0.04 -13.59
C LEU A 59 2.09 0.54 -12.18
N LEU A 60 3.12 1.19 -11.66
CA LEU A 60 2.99 2.05 -10.48
C LEU A 60 2.46 3.41 -10.91
N ILE A 61 1.36 3.86 -10.29
CA ILE A 61 0.77 5.16 -10.57
C ILE A 61 0.90 6.04 -9.33
N PHE A 62 1.89 6.93 -9.33
CA PHE A 62 1.99 7.96 -8.31
C PHE A 62 1.04 9.11 -8.68
N ARG A 63 0.12 9.43 -7.77
CA ARG A 63 -0.86 10.50 -7.98
C ARG A 63 -0.95 11.37 -6.75
N TRP A 64 -0.87 12.68 -6.96
CA TRP A 64 -1.14 13.69 -5.95
C TRP A 64 -1.83 14.90 -6.59
N VAL A 65 -2.60 15.60 -5.78
CA VAL A 65 -3.20 16.89 -6.08
C VAL A 65 -3.03 17.75 -4.84
N SER A 66 -2.17 18.76 -4.90
CA SER A 66 -1.83 19.60 -3.75
C SER A 66 -1.36 20.98 -4.25
N PRO A 67 -1.64 22.08 -3.51
CA PRO A 67 -1.00 23.37 -3.80
C PRO A 67 0.52 23.31 -3.55
N VAL A 68 1.01 22.32 -2.79
CA VAL A 68 2.43 22.08 -2.53
C VAL A 68 2.96 21.10 -3.58
N PRO A 69 4.06 21.42 -4.27
CA PRO A 69 4.63 20.53 -5.26
C PRO A 69 5.26 19.30 -4.60
N HIS A 70 5.06 18.13 -5.23
CA HIS A 70 5.73 16.88 -4.84
C HIS A 70 6.53 16.32 -6.02
N SER A 71 7.56 15.55 -5.70
CA SER A 71 8.36 14.80 -6.68
C SER A 71 8.34 13.32 -6.36
N VAL A 72 8.80 12.52 -7.32
CA VAL A 72 9.03 11.10 -7.10
C VAL A 72 10.49 10.81 -7.37
N TYR A 73 11.19 10.38 -6.33
CA TYR A 73 12.53 9.83 -6.40
C TYR A 73 12.50 8.35 -6.08
N HIS A 74 13.26 7.58 -6.86
CA HIS A 74 13.65 6.22 -6.53
C HIS A 74 14.96 6.26 -5.74
N MET A 75 14.90 5.80 -4.50
CA MET A 75 16.02 5.86 -3.55
C MET A 75 16.94 4.66 -3.77
N GLU A 76 18.24 4.90 -3.69
CA GLU A 76 19.27 3.88 -3.93
C GLU A 76 19.24 2.73 -2.90
N SER A 77 18.91 3.02 -1.64
CA SER A 77 18.94 2.02 -0.57
C SER A 77 18.00 2.35 0.58
N LYS A 78 17.73 1.32 1.40
CA LYS A 78 16.99 1.46 2.66
C LYS A 78 17.63 2.48 3.60
N ALA A 79 18.96 2.46 3.75
CA ALA A 79 19.66 3.35 4.67
C ALA A 79 19.47 4.83 4.28
N LYS A 80 19.51 5.12 2.98
CA LYS A 80 19.26 6.47 2.45
C LYS A 80 17.80 6.87 2.54
N PHE A 81 16.88 5.95 2.25
CA PHE A 81 15.45 6.13 2.45
C PHE A 81 15.08 6.43 3.91
N ASP A 82 15.69 5.73 4.88
CA ASP A 82 15.44 5.94 6.30
C ASP A 82 15.91 7.33 6.74
N LYS A 83 17.08 7.75 6.27
CA LYS A 83 17.70 9.05 6.59
C LYS A 83 17.22 10.21 5.73
N CYS A 84 16.37 9.97 4.74
CA CYS A 84 15.98 10.98 3.74
C CYS A 84 17.18 11.63 3.04
N ASP A 85 18.20 10.82 2.73
CA ASP A 85 19.37 11.20 1.95
C ASP A 85 19.10 10.91 0.47
N PHE A 86 19.06 11.95 -0.36
CA PHE A 86 18.78 11.85 -1.80
C PHE A 86 20.06 11.75 -2.64
N SER A 87 21.24 11.63 -2.03
CA SER A 87 22.46 11.33 -2.79
C SER A 87 22.30 10.00 -3.53
N GLY A 88 22.57 9.97 -4.84
CA GLY A 88 22.38 8.77 -5.68
C GLY A 88 20.92 8.41 -5.98
N ALA A 89 19.93 9.17 -5.50
CA ALA A 89 18.54 8.94 -5.84
C ALA A 89 18.24 9.35 -7.28
N LYS A 90 17.45 8.55 -7.99
CA LYS A 90 17.02 8.84 -9.36
C LYS A 90 15.71 9.61 -9.33
N LEU A 91 15.70 10.80 -9.92
CA LEU A 91 14.45 11.53 -10.17
C LEU A 91 13.63 10.77 -11.21
N LEU A 92 12.43 10.34 -10.82
CA LEU A 92 11.45 9.75 -11.72
C LEU A 92 10.43 10.79 -12.18
N TRP A 93 10.08 11.75 -11.31
CA TRP A 93 9.16 12.82 -11.64
C TRP A 93 9.50 14.13 -10.92
N PRO A 94 9.55 15.27 -11.63
CA PRO A 94 9.86 16.57 -11.05
C PRO A 94 8.78 17.08 -10.09
N ASN A 95 9.14 18.12 -9.35
CA ASN A 95 8.25 18.84 -8.44
C ASN A 95 7.08 19.46 -9.21
N SER A 96 5.88 18.91 -9.03
CA SER A 96 4.65 19.39 -9.67
C SER A 96 3.53 19.50 -8.64
N PRO A 97 2.61 20.49 -8.72
CA PRO A 97 1.42 20.53 -7.87
C PRO A 97 0.43 19.39 -8.17
N VAL A 98 0.52 18.81 -9.38
CA VAL A 98 -0.29 17.65 -9.80
C VAL A 98 0.59 16.62 -10.48
N GLY A 99 0.45 15.35 -10.09
CA GLY A 99 1.18 14.24 -10.68
C GLY A 99 0.25 13.11 -11.08
N TRP A 100 0.50 12.53 -12.26
CA TRP A 100 -0.04 11.24 -12.67
C TRP A 100 1.01 10.55 -13.54
N LEU A 101 1.87 9.77 -12.90
CA LEU A 101 2.97 9.11 -13.60
C LEU A 101 2.80 7.59 -13.56
N PRO A 102 2.59 6.95 -14.72
CA PRO A 102 2.88 5.53 -14.87
C PRO A 102 4.38 5.25 -14.82
N TYR A 103 4.80 4.35 -13.93
CA TYR A 103 6.15 3.79 -13.90
C TYR A 103 6.07 2.27 -13.93
N VAL A 104 6.63 1.66 -14.99
CA VAL A 104 6.66 0.20 -15.13
C VAL A 104 7.75 -0.37 -14.24
N THR A 105 7.40 -1.32 -13.39
CA THR A 105 8.34 -2.04 -12.52
C THR A 105 9.27 -2.92 -13.35
N PRO A 106 10.60 -2.70 -13.31
CA PRO A 106 11.55 -3.54 -14.02
C PRO A 106 11.60 -4.95 -13.46
N LYS A 107 11.82 -5.95 -14.33
CA LYS A 107 12.12 -7.33 -13.92
C LYS A 107 13.30 -7.45 -12.95
N ALA A 108 14.29 -6.56 -13.06
CA ALA A 108 15.43 -6.53 -12.15
C ALA A 108 15.06 -6.26 -10.67
N TRP A 109 13.82 -5.87 -10.38
CA TRP A 109 13.35 -5.67 -9.01
C TRP A 109 12.75 -6.93 -8.37
N GLU A 110 12.65 -8.05 -9.10
CA GLU A 110 12.15 -9.31 -8.53
C GLU A 110 12.82 -9.67 -7.21
N ASN A 111 12.00 -10.00 -6.21
CA ASN A 111 12.41 -10.39 -4.86
C ASN A 111 13.25 -9.33 -4.12
N THR A 112 13.00 -8.04 -4.41
CA THR A 112 13.66 -6.93 -3.71
C THR A 112 12.64 -5.95 -3.16
N THR A 113 13.08 -5.14 -2.19
CA THR A 113 12.33 -3.97 -1.72
C THR A 113 12.82 -2.72 -2.43
N GLN A 114 11.88 -1.95 -2.97
CA GLN A 114 12.12 -0.72 -3.71
C GLN A 114 11.62 0.46 -2.90
N TYR A 115 12.39 1.55 -2.91
CA TYR A 115 12.20 2.68 -2.00
C TYR A 115 11.90 3.95 -2.78
N PHE A 116 10.80 4.63 -2.44
CA PHE A 116 10.38 5.86 -3.11
C PHE A 116 10.11 6.97 -2.11
N SER A 117 10.46 8.20 -2.45
CA SER A 117 10.15 9.36 -1.61
C SER A 117 10.03 10.65 -2.43
N SER A 118 9.41 11.66 -1.82
CA SER A 118 9.34 13.02 -2.37
C SER A 118 10.42 13.92 -1.76
N LYS A 119 10.97 14.81 -2.60
CA LYS A 119 11.97 15.80 -2.21
C LYS A 119 11.48 17.21 -2.52
N ILE A 120 11.21 17.96 -1.46
CA ILE A 120 11.11 19.42 -1.49
C ILE A 120 12.30 20.03 -0.71
N PRO A 121 12.53 21.37 -0.75
CA PRO A 121 13.65 21.99 -0.04
C PRO A 121 13.79 21.50 1.42
N GLY A 122 15.02 21.18 1.84
CA GLY A 122 15.31 20.62 3.16
C GLY A 122 14.93 19.13 3.37
N ASN A 123 14.49 18.44 2.31
CA ASN A 123 13.98 17.06 2.33
C ASN A 123 12.75 16.89 3.23
N PHE A 124 11.95 17.95 3.37
CA PHE A 124 10.85 18.02 4.33
C PHE A 124 9.79 16.92 4.11
N ASP A 125 9.33 16.73 2.88
CA ASP A 125 8.35 15.68 2.53
C ASP A 125 8.74 14.29 3.04
N CYS A 126 9.97 13.86 2.73
CA CYS A 126 10.49 12.58 3.20
C CYS A 126 10.52 12.49 4.73
N LYS A 127 10.99 13.56 5.41
CA LYS A 127 11.08 13.62 6.87
C LYS A 127 9.71 13.61 7.55
N MET A 128 8.69 14.14 6.88
CA MET A 128 7.29 14.09 7.29
C MET A 128 6.61 12.74 6.97
N GLY A 129 7.35 11.79 6.39
CA GLY A 129 6.85 10.44 6.12
C GLY A 129 6.23 10.26 4.74
N LEU A 130 6.36 11.22 3.82
CA LEU A 130 5.95 11.04 2.42
C LEU A 130 6.97 10.18 1.67
N LYS A 131 6.99 8.90 2.01
CA LYS A 131 7.89 7.88 1.50
C LYS A 131 7.24 6.51 1.60
N THR A 132 7.54 5.62 0.65
CA THR A 132 6.98 4.26 0.62
C THR A 132 8.05 3.24 0.22
N ALA A 133 7.90 2.02 0.75
CA ALA A 133 8.71 0.87 0.40
C ALA A 133 7.79 -0.20 -0.21
N LEU A 134 8.18 -0.74 -1.37
CA LEU A 134 7.41 -1.71 -2.13
C LEU A 134 8.22 -3.00 -2.27
N ASN A 135 7.67 -4.11 -1.76
CA ASN A 135 8.22 -5.42 -2.06
C ASN A 135 7.72 -5.87 -3.43
N VAL A 136 8.66 -6.19 -4.33
CA VAL A 136 8.36 -6.71 -5.66
C VAL A 136 8.60 -8.22 -5.65
N TYR A 137 7.55 -9.00 -5.89
CA TYR A 137 7.56 -10.46 -5.83
C TYR A 137 7.75 -11.05 -7.22
N ARG A 138 8.18 -12.31 -7.30
CA ARG A 138 8.20 -13.05 -8.56
C ARG A 138 6.78 -13.48 -8.93
N TRP A 139 6.51 -13.53 -10.23
CA TRP A 139 5.23 -14.05 -10.73
C TRP A 139 4.95 -15.50 -10.31
N GLU A 140 6.00 -16.31 -10.17
CA GLU A 140 5.93 -17.70 -9.71
C GLU A 140 5.38 -17.82 -8.28
N ASP A 141 5.61 -16.79 -7.46
CA ASP A 141 5.18 -16.75 -6.06
C ASP A 141 3.80 -16.07 -5.89
N ALA A 142 3.18 -15.61 -6.99
CA ALA A 142 1.99 -14.77 -6.94
C ALA A 142 0.83 -15.41 -6.18
N GLU A 143 0.56 -16.69 -6.44
CA GLU A 143 -0.50 -17.43 -5.76
C GLU A 143 -0.23 -17.51 -4.25
N ALA A 144 1.01 -17.85 -3.86
CA ALA A 144 1.38 -17.98 -2.46
C ALA A 144 1.27 -16.64 -1.72
N VAL A 145 1.75 -15.56 -2.34
CA VAL A 145 1.71 -14.19 -1.79
C VAL A 145 0.27 -13.69 -1.64
N ILE A 146 -0.57 -13.89 -2.66
CA ILE A 146 -1.99 -13.49 -2.62
C ILE A 146 -2.73 -14.29 -1.54
N GLN A 147 -2.52 -15.60 -1.49
CA GLN A 147 -3.15 -16.46 -0.48
C GLN A 147 -2.71 -16.12 0.95
N ALA A 148 -1.43 -15.79 1.15
CA ALA A 148 -0.94 -15.33 2.45
C ALA A 148 -1.67 -14.06 2.91
N ARG A 149 -1.79 -13.04 2.04
CA ARG A 149 -2.50 -11.80 2.37
C ARG A 149 -3.98 -12.00 2.64
N ILE A 150 -4.64 -12.88 1.89
CA ILE A 150 -6.04 -13.24 2.16
C ILE A 150 -6.16 -13.85 3.56
N ARG A 151 -5.26 -14.77 3.93
CA ARG A 151 -5.26 -15.39 5.27
C ARG A 151 -5.03 -14.36 6.36
N ASP A 152 -4.05 -13.48 6.22
CA ASP A 152 -3.72 -12.46 7.24
C ASP A 152 -4.89 -11.50 7.46
N ARG A 153 -5.51 -11.01 6.37
CA ARG A 153 -6.70 -10.15 6.47
C ARG A 153 -7.88 -10.87 7.13
N ASN A 154 -8.07 -12.16 6.82
CA ASN A 154 -9.10 -12.96 7.48
C ASN A 154 -8.82 -13.12 8.98
N GLN A 155 -7.55 -13.32 9.39
CA GLN A 155 -7.18 -13.38 10.80
C GLN A 155 -7.44 -12.06 11.54
N ASP A 156 -7.18 -10.92 10.90
CA ASP A 156 -7.47 -9.60 11.45
C ASP A 156 -8.97 -9.35 11.63
N VAL A 157 -9.77 -9.71 10.63
CA VAL A 157 -11.24 -9.66 10.75
C VAL A 157 -11.71 -10.50 11.95
N GLN A 158 -11.19 -11.72 12.10
CA GLN A 158 -11.52 -12.57 13.26
C GLN A 158 -11.05 -11.99 14.60
N ARG A 159 -9.93 -11.26 14.63
CA ARG A 159 -9.43 -10.57 15.82
C ARG A 159 -10.38 -9.44 16.23
N VAL A 160 -10.78 -8.60 15.29
CA VAL A 160 -11.73 -7.48 15.52
C VAL A 160 -13.08 -8.01 15.99
N LEU A 161 -13.61 -9.05 15.34
CA LEU A 161 -14.88 -9.68 15.75
C LEU A 161 -14.83 -10.21 17.19
N ARG A 162 -13.71 -10.82 17.61
CA ARG A 162 -13.54 -11.26 19.01
C ARG A 162 -13.52 -10.10 19.99
N GLN A 163 -12.83 -9.00 19.66
CA GLN A 163 -12.82 -7.80 20.51
C GLN A 163 -14.21 -7.17 20.64
N LEU A 164 -14.94 -7.04 19.53
CA LEU A 164 -16.31 -6.52 19.52
C LEU A 164 -17.26 -7.38 20.36
N LYS A 165 -17.19 -8.71 20.23
CA LYS A 165 -17.98 -9.62 21.06
C LYS A 165 -17.70 -9.41 22.55
N LYS A 166 -16.41 -9.30 22.94
CA LYS A 166 -16.00 -9.07 24.33
C LYS A 166 -16.53 -7.74 24.87
N GLU A 167 -16.47 -6.68 24.08
CA GLU A 167 -16.97 -5.35 24.47
C GLU A 167 -18.50 -5.32 24.58
N LEU A 168 -19.22 -5.96 23.66
CA LEU A 168 -20.68 -6.11 23.73
C LEU A 168 -21.10 -6.87 25.00
N SER A 169 -20.42 -7.96 25.34
CA SER A 169 -20.68 -8.69 26.59
C SER A 169 -20.46 -7.83 27.83
N ARG A 170 -19.39 -7.03 27.87
CA ARG A 170 -19.11 -6.09 28.98
C ARG A 170 -20.20 -5.04 29.13
N ARG A 171 -20.67 -4.47 28.02
CA ARG A 171 -21.73 -3.45 28.03
C ARG A 171 -23.07 -4.03 28.49
N ARG A 172 -23.39 -5.27 28.12
CA ARG A 172 -24.59 -5.97 28.62
C ARG A 172 -24.51 -6.30 30.12
N ALA A 173 -23.32 -6.53 30.65
CA ALA A 173 -23.11 -6.89 32.06
C ALA A 173 -23.05 -5.68 33.00
N LYS A 174 -22.95 -4.44 32.50
CA LYS A 174 -22.91 -3.23 33.33
C LYS A 174 -24.35 -2.78 33.64
N PRO A 175 -24.81 -2.79 34.91
CA PRO A 175 -26.14 -2.29 35.26
C PRO A 175 -26.25 -0.79 34.93
N SER A 176 -27.45 -0.36 34.55
CA SER A 176 -27.71 1.06 34.27
C SER A 176 -27.50 1.89 35.55
N PRO A 177 -26.65 2.95 35.53
CA PRO A 177 -26.49 3.84 36.67
C PRO A 177 -27.73 4.74 36.74
N GLY A 178 -28.79 4.27 37.40
CA GLY A 178 -30.03 5.04 37.53
C GLY A 178 -31.25 4.29 38.04
N SER A 179 -31.08 3.11 38.63
CA SER A 179 -32.17 2.37 39.30
C SER A 179 -31.94 2.37 40.80
N SER A 180 -32.05 3.53 41.43
CA SER A 180 -32.23 3.65 42.88
C SER A 180 -33.49 4.51 43.09
N THR A 181 -34.58 3.80 43.37
CA THR A 181 -35.83 4.30 43.98
C THR A 181 -35.58 4.92 45.34
#